data_AF-A0AAD5LQC0-F1
#
_entry.id   AF-A0AAD5LQC0-F1
#
_cell.length_a   1.000
_cell.length_b   1.000
_cell.length_c   1.000
_cell.angle_alpha   90.00
_cell.angle_beta   90.00
_cell.angle_gamma   90.00
#
_symmetry.space_group_name_H-M   'P 1'
#
loop_
_entity.id
_entity.type
_entity.pdbx_description
1 polymer ?
#
loop_
_entity_poly.entity_id
_entity_poly.type
_entity_poly.pdbx_seq_one_letter_code
_entity_poly.pdbx_strand_id
1 'polypeptide(L)'
;MVGVGLSGRQSVLARCSIVDFDGNVLYDKTVRPVEKVTDFRTHVSGIRARTLKNAIPFQQCLKEVGKLFKDKIIVGHALKNDFKALMFTPPKHLIRDTAKYRPYMRRKMNGTTVM
;
A
#
# COMPACT_ATOMS: atom_id res chain seq x y z
N MET A 1 -5.38 0.53 -2.57
CA MET A 1 -6.08 1.43 -1.63
C MET A 1 -7.38 1.94 -2.27
N VAL A 2 -8.31 2.45 -1.46
CA VAL A 2 -9.55 3.13 -1.88
C VAL A 2 -9.68 4.49 -1.19
N GLY A 3 -10.57 5.35 -1.69
CA GLY A 3 -10.89 6.68 -1.16
C GLY A 3 -12.04 6.68 -0.15
N VAL A 4 -11.89 7.45 0.93
CA VAL A 4 -12.91 7.69 1.97
C VAL A 4 -13.08 9.18 2.25
N GLY A 5 -14.11 9.52 3.04
CA GLY A 5 -14.51 10.89 3.36
C GLY A 5 -15.35 11.55 2.25
N LEU A 6 -15.89 12.73 2.51
CA LEU A 6 -16.86 13.42 1.63
C LEU A 6 -16.37 13.58 0.19
N SER A 7 -15.07 13.82 -0.02
CA SER A 7 -14.46 14.00 -1.35
C SER A 7 -13.64 12.80 -1.83
N GLY A 8 -13.62 11.67 -1.11
CA GLY A 8 -12.85 10.47 -1.49
C GLY A 8 -11.33 10.66 -1.54
N ARG A 9 -10.79 11.77 -1.02
CA ARG A 9 -9.37 12.14 -1.13
C ARG A 9 -8.48 11.35 -0.17
N GLN A 10 -9.00 10.98 1.00
CA GLN A 10 -8.24 10.20 1.98
C GLN A 10 -8.11 8.76 1.49
N SER A 11 -6.88 8.26 1.43
CA SER A 11 -6.60 6.89 0.97
C SER A 11 -6.52 5.93 2.15
N VAL A 12 -7.23 4.81 2.07
CA VAL A 12 -7.22 3.74 3.08
C VAL A 12 -6.98 2.37 2.44
N LEU A 13 -6.53 1.42 3.24
CA LEU A 13 -6.24 0.06 2.79
C LEU A 13 -7.52 -0.68 2.36
N ALA A 14 -7.44 -1.40 1.24
CA ALA A 14 -8.52 -2.25 0.73
C ALA A 14 -8.04 -3.61 0.19
N ARG A 15 -6.75 -3.74 -0.08
CA ARG A 15 -6.06 -4.97 -0.42
C ARG A 15 -4.60 -4.80 -0.03
N CYS A 16 -4.00 -5.87 0.48
CA CYS A 16 -2.58 -5.95 0.77
C CYS A 16 -2.04 -7.20 0.09
N SER A 17 -0.95 -7.02 -0.66
CA SER A 17 -0.27 -8.10 -1.39
C SER A 17 1.21 -8.03 -1.03
N ILE A 18 1.80 -9.17 -0.66
CA ILE A 18 3.19 -9.34 -0.26
C ILE A 18 3.72 -10.57 -0.96
N VAL A 19 4.88 -10.41 -1.58
CA VAL A 19 5.64 -11.49 -2.23
C VAL A 19 7.00 -11.65 -1.56
N ASP A 20 7.59 -12.82 -1.69
CA ASP A 20 9.00 -13.04 -1.35
C ASP A 20 9.93 -12.55 -2.47
N PHE A 21 11.23 -12.83 -2.33
CA PHE A 21 12.25 -12.43 -3.29
C PHE A 21 12.08 -13.10 -4.66
N ASP A 22 11.63 -14.36 -4.67
CA ASP A 22 11.42 -15.15 -5.89
C ASP A 22 10.07 -14.84 -6.56
N GLY A 23 9.25 -13.98 -5.94
CA GLY A 23 7.94 -13.57 -6.44
C GLY A 23 6.79 -14.48 -5.99
N ASN A 24 7.02 -15.42 -5.08
CA ASN A 24 5.95 -16.25 -4.53
C ASN A 24 5.04 -15.39 -3.65
N VAL A 25 3.73 -15.60 -3.78
CA VAL A 25 2.73 -14.86 -3.01
C VAL A 25 2.69 -15.38 -1.57
N LEU A 26 3.19 -14.57 -0.64
CA LEU A 26 3.12 -14.84 0.80
C LEU A 26 1.80 -14.37 1.40
N TYR A 27 1.22 -13.32 0.83
CA TYR A 27 -0.01 -12.73 1.32
C TYR A 27 -0.71 -12.00 0.19
N ASP A 28 -2.00 -12.27 -0.03
CA ASP A 28 -2.82 -11.47 -0.94
C ASP A 28 -4.28 -11.52 -0.47
N LYS A 29 -4.71 -10.47 0.22
CA LYS A 29 -6.05 -10.41 0.80
C LYS A 29 -6.68 -9.05 0.63
N THR A 30 -7.98 -9.06 0.38
CA THR A 30 -8.84 -7.86 0.43
C THR A 30 -9.18 -7.54 1.87
N VAL A 31 -9.10 -6.27 2.24
CA VAL A 31 -9.24 -5.78 3.61
C VAL A 31 -10.43 -4.85 3.68
N ARG A 32 -11.30 -5.03 4.67
CA ARG A 32 -12.45 -4.15 4.88
C ARG A 32 -11.94 -2.78 5.37
N PRO A 33 -12.19 -1.69 4.62
CA PRO A 33 -11.83 -0.36 5.08
C PRO A 33 -12.58 0.00 6.37
N VAL A 34 -11.91 0.74 7.26
CA VAL A 34 -12.49 1.16 8.55
C VAL A 34 -13.59 2.21 8.36
N GLU A 35 -13.44 3.06 7.35
CA GLU A 35 -14.41 4.10 6.99
C GLU A 35 -15.21 3.71 5.74
N LYS A 36 -16.39 4.32 5.56
CA LYS A 36 -17.22 4.11 4.37
C LYS A 36 -16.46 4.58 3.12
N VAL A 37 -16.31 3.66 2.17
CA VAL A 37 -15.71 3.95 0.86
C VAL A 37 -16.63 4.89 0.08
N THR A 38 -16.08 6.02 -0.35
CA THR A 38 -16.76 7.01 -1.21
C THR A 38 -16.21 6.98 -2.64
N ASP A 39 -14.98 6.51 -2.82
CA ASP A 39 -14.39 6.29 -4.14
C ASP A 39 -13.56 5.00 -4.15
N PHE A 40 -13.96 4.01 -4.96
CA PHE A 40 -13.23 2.75 -5.06
C PHE A 40 -11.93 2.84 -5.86
N ARG A 41 -11.77 3.89 -6.69
CA ARG A 41 -10.63 4.06 -7.59
C ARG A 41 -10.37 2.83 -8.45
N THR A 42 -11.44 2.15 -8.89
CA THR A 42 -11.39 0.83 -9.53
C THR A 42 -10.41 0.76 -10.70
N HIS A 43 -10.30 1.84 -11.48
CA HIS A 43 -9.41 1.94 -12.63
C HIS A 43 -7.91 1.79 -12.27
N VAL A 44 -7.53 2.12 -11.02
CA VAL A 44 -6.16 1.97 -10.49
C VAL A 44 -6.07 0.82 -9.50
N SER A 45 -7.07 0.66 -8.62
CA SER A 45 -7.02 -0.28 -7.50
C SER A 45 -7.48 -1.69 -7.86
N GLY A 46 -8.30 -1.83 -8.91
CA GLY A 46 -9.02 -3.06 -9.23
C GLY A 46 -10.12 -3.45 -8.22
N ILE A 47 -10.31 -2.68 -7.14
CA ILE A 47 -11.27 -2.99 -6.07
C ILE A 47 -12.68 -2.57 -6.51
N ARG A 48 -13.62 -3.50 -6.42
CA ARG A 48 -15.06 -3.26 -6.59
C ARG A 48 -15.79 -3.53 -5.28
N ALA A 49 -16.97 -2.93 -5.07
CA ALA A 49 -17.80 -3.18 -3.87
C ALA A 49 -18.03 -4.67 -3.58
N ARG A 50 -18.26 -5.48 -4.62
CA ARG A 50 -18.40 -6.94 -4.49
C ARG A 50 -17.16 -7.66 -3.95
N THR A 51 -15.97 -7.12 -4.24
CA THR A 51 -14.69 -7.66 -3.79
C THR A 51 -14.54 -7.51 -2.27
N LEU A 52 -15.13 -6.45 -1.70
CA LEU A 52 -15.08 -6.19 -0.26
C LEU A 52 -16.11 -7.00 0.55
N LYS A 53 -17.01 -7.75 -0.10
CA LYS A 53 -18.00 -8.58 0.62
C LYS A 53 -17.33 -9.65 1.48
N ASN A 54 -16.26 -10.26 0.97
CA ASN A 54 -15.50 -11.32 1.65
C ASN A 54 -14.18 -10.80 2.24
N ALA A 55 -14.05 -9.48 2.41
CA ALA A 55 -12.81 -8.89 2.89
C ALA A 55 -12.60 -9.16 4.39
N ILE A 56 -11.35 -9.43 4.76
CA ILE A 56 -10.98 -9.66 6.15
C ILE A 56 -11.03 -8.34 6.94
N PRO A 57 -11.23 -8.39 8.27
CA PRO A 57 -11.11 -7.22 9.12
C PRO A 57 -9.71 -6.59 9.06
N PHE A 58 -9.64 -5.26 9.13
CA PHE A 58 -8.37 -4.52 9.13
C PHE A 58 -7.40 -5.01 10.21
N GLN A 59 -7.90 -5.25 11.43
CA GLN A 59 -7.07 -5.71 12.55
C GLN A 59 -6.45 -7.09 12.32
N GLN A 60 -7.17 -7.99 11.63
CA GLN A 60 -6.63 -9.28 11.25
C GLN A 60 -5.49 -9.11 10.23
N CYS A 61 -5.69 -8.24 9.23
CA CYS A 61 -4.65 -7.91 8.25
C CYS A 61 -3.38 -7.38 8.94
N LEU A 62 -3.52 -6.43 9.87
CA LEU A 62 -2.39 -5.84 10.58
C LEU A 62 -1.60 -6.89 11.38
N LYS A 63 -2.29 -7.80 12.07
CA LYS A 63 -1.66 -8.88 12.83
C LYS A 63 -0.91 -9.87 11.93
N GLU A 64 -1.50 -10.25 10.80
CA GLU A 64 -0.89 -11.20 9.86
C GLU A 64 0.31 -10.58 9.14
N VAL A 65 0.17 -9.34 8.65
CA VAL A 65 1.25 -8.60 7.99
C VAL A 65 2.39 -8.28 8.96
N GLY A 66 2.09 -7.88 10.21
CA GLY A 66 3.10 -7.61 11.23
C GLY A 66 3.98 -8.83 11.54
N LYS A 67 3.40 -10.04 11.54
CA LYS A 67 4.17 -11.29 11.67
C LYS A 67 5.07 -11.54 10.46
N LEU A 68 4.59 -11.28 9.26
CA LEU A 68 5.38 -11.44 8.03
C LEU A 68 6.55 -10.46 7.96
N PHE A 69 6.38 -9.24 8.45
CA PHE A 69 7.40 -8.20 8.43
C PHE A 69 8.46 -8.33 9.52
N LYS A 70 8.18 -9.11 10.57
CA LYS A 70 9.11 -9.28 11.70
C LYS A 70 10.47 -9.77 11.20
N ASP A 71 11.51 -9.02 11.55
CA ASP A 71 12.92 -9.31 11.23
C ASP A 71 13.23 -9.46 9.72
N LYS A 72 12.40 -8.84 8.85
CA LYS A 72 12.61 -8.85 7.39
C LYS A 72 12.87 -7.46 6.83
N ILE A 73 13.60 -7.42 5.72
CA ILE A 73 13.75 -6.22 4.89
C ILE A 73 12.50 -6.08 4.01
N ILE A 74 11.86 -4.91 4.08
CA ILE A 74 10.67 -4.58 3.29
C ILE A 74 11.10 -3.75 2.08
N VAL A 75 10.82 -4.25 0.88
CA VAL A 75 11.11 -3.58 -0.39
C VAL A 75 9.80 -3.16 -1.05
N GLY A 76 9.76 -1.96 -1.65
CA GLY A 76 8.59 -1.49 -2.38
C GLY A 76 8.78 -0.10 -2.99
N HIS A 77 7.70 0.52 -3.47
CA HIS A 77 7.73 1.82 -4.13
C HIS A 77 6.83 2.82 -3.41
N ALA A 78 7.41 3.94 -2.93
CA ALA A 78 6.70 4.97 -2.17
C ALA A 78 6.02 4.42 -0.90
N LEU A 79 6.70 3.48 -0.21
CA LEU A 79 6.20 2.70 0.93
C LEU A 79 5.63 3.54 2.08
N LYS A 80 5.96 4.84 2.17
CA LYS A 80 5.35 5.77 3.14
C LYS A 80 3.82 5.75 3.06
N ASN A 81 3.25 5.63 1.85
CA ASN A 81 1.80 5.61 1.65
C ASN A 81 1.19 4.30 2.17
N ASP A 82 1.83 3.17 1.86
CA ASP A 82 1.37 1.84 2.29
C ASP A 82 1.46 1.67 3.81
N PHE A 83 2.57 2.08 4.42
CA PHE A 83 2.75 2.06 5.87
C PHE A 83 1.74 2.97 6.59
N LYS A 84 1.42 4.14 6.02
CA LYS A 84 0.35 5.00 6.54
C LYS A 84 -1.01 4.30 6.46
N ALA A 85 -1.30 3.62 5.35
CA ALA A 85 -2.56 2.89 5.17
C ALA A 85 -2.67 1.64 6.07
N LEU A 86 -1.54 0.98 6.37
CA LEU A 86 -1.43 -0.13 7.31
C LEU A 86 -1.35 0.31 8.78
N MET A 87 -1.19 1.61 9.06
CA MET A 87 -0.90 2.13 10.40
C MET A 87 0.32 1.43 11.06
N PHE A 88 1.33 1.12 10.26
CA PHE A 88 2.52 0.36 10.67
C PHE A 88 3.78 1.21 10.49
N THR A 89 4.69 1.18 11.47
CA THR A 89 5.97 1.92 11.41
C THR A 89 7.15 0.96 11.59
N PRO A 90 7.77 0.48 10.48
CA PRO A 90 8.94 -0.37 10.56
C PRO A 90 10.22 0.42 10.94
N PRO A 91 11.23 -0.24 11.53
CA PRO A 91 12.56 0.35 11.69
C PRO A 91 13.15 0.78 10.33
N LYS A 92 13.69 2.01 10.26
CA LYS A 92 14.17 2.61 9.00
C LYS A 92 15.22 1.75 8.28
N HIS A 93 16.09 1.07 9.02
CA HIS A 93 17.16 0.24 8.45
C HIS A 93 16.65 -1.01 7.73
N LEU A 94 15.42 -1.46 8.01
CA LEU A 94 14.76 -2.59 7.35
C LEU A 94 13.94 -2.17 6.11
N ILE A 95 13.94 -0.90 5.72
CA ILE A 95 13.13 -0.42 4.58
C ILE A 95 14.04 -0.16 3.37
N ARG A 96 13.61 -0.61 2.19
CA ARG A 96 14.20 -0.27 0.89
C ARG A 96 13.13 0.27 -0.03
N ASP A 97 13.07 1.61 -0.13
CA ASP A 97 12.08 2.31 -0.94
C ASP A 97 12.68 2.69 -2.30
N THR A 98 12.20 2.03 -3.35
CA THR A 98 12.65 2.24 -4.73
C THR A 98 12.37 3.65 -5.24
N ALA A 99 11.36 4.35 -4.71
CA ALA A 99 11.06 5.73 -5.08
C ALA A 99 12.15 6.73 -4.63
N LYS A 100 12.99 6.32 -3.66
CA LYS A 100 14.09 7.13 -3.11
C LYS A 100 15.47 6.65 -3.58
N TYR A 101 15.54 5.52 -4.28
CA TYR A 101 16.80 4.98 -4.73
C TYR A 101 17.29 5.74 -5.95
N ARG A 102 18.33 6.56 -5.76
CA ARG A 102 18.87 7.49 -6.78
C ARG A 102 19.04 6.87 -8.18
N PRO A 103 19.60 5.66 -8.34
CA PRO A 103 19.73 5.05 -9.67
C PRO A 103 18.40 4.79 -10.41
N TYR A 104 17.28 4.62 -9.69
CA TYR A 104 15.95 4.42 -10.28
C TYR A 104 15.15 5.72 -10.39
N MET A 105 15.64 6.83 -9.84
CA MET A 105 15.00 8.13 -10.01
C MET A 105 15.32 8.67 -11.40
N ARG A 106 14.28 9.07 -12.15
CA ARG A 106 14.49 9.84 -13.38
C ARG A 106 15.39 11.04 -13.05
N ARG A 107 16.48 11.19 -13.80
CA ARG A 107 17.30 12.41 -13.76
C ARG A 107 16.34 13.59 -13.90
N LYS A 108 16.34 14.51 -12.93
CA LYS A 108 15.76 15.83 -13.17
C LYS A 108 16.60 16.43 -14.30
N MET A 109 16.06 16.47 -15.52
CA MET A 109 16.61 17.35 -16.53
C MET A 109 16.41 18.76 -15.98
N ASN A 110 17.51 19.44 -15.65
CA ASN A 110 17.47 20.84 -15.26
C ASN A 110 16.87 21.62 -16.44
N GLY A 111 15.60 22.02 -16.38
CA GLY A 111 15.03 22.94 -17.37
C GLY A 111 13.54 22.85 -17.70
N THR A 112 12.77 21.86 -17.27
CA THR A 112 11.33 21.84 -17.65
C THR A 112 10.48 22.58 -16.63
N THR A 113 10.38 23.90 -16.80
CA THR A 113 9.21 24.67 -16.37
C THR A 113 8.02 24.18 -17.19
N VAL A 114 7.08 23.49 -16.55
CA VAL A 114 5.76 23.24 -17.15
C VAL A 114 4.87 24.41 -16.75
N MET A 115 4.50 25.22 -17.76
CA MET A 115 3.42 26.20 -17.70
C MET A 115 2.09 25.53 -17.36
#